data_AF-A0A1I3HTC2-F1
#
_entry.id   AF-A0A1I3HTC2-F1
#
_cell.length_a   1.000
_cell.length_b   1.000
_cell.length_c   1.000
_cell.angle_alpha   90.00
_cell.angle_beta   90.00
_cell.angle_gamma   90.00
#
_symmetry.space_group_name_H-M   'P 1'
#
loop_
_entity.id
_entity.type
_entity.pdbx_description
1 polymer ?
#
loop_
_entity_poly.entity_id
_entity_poly.type
_entity_poly.pdbx_seq_one_letter_code
_entity_poly.pdbx_strand_id
1 'polypeptide(L)'
;MVLLFSMPSSAATTAAISPEPGNYCPSRNILLISAEELSASLGLVMSSRAALVDKDQKTAISKLASAGTILRLAASRGVAARTILLIDAIIQSRTGGDYAQMLAWFPLLQTYLLTLPNETTVSTADDLIGRAEDIMQGEEGGDPLVLLKKARHMLACDGLDIPLQEAIQAQDNLMKQLDQNTKSGAYDTLLDSLRRALAYTVGNSEK
;
A
#
# COMPACT_ATOMS: atom_id res chain seq x y z
N MET A 1 40.54 -41.19 30.77
CA MET A 1 39.82 -40.03 31.36
C MET A 1 39.41 -39.13 30.20
N VAL A 2 38.16 -39.26 29.72
CA VAL A 2 37.64 -38.54 28.56
C VAL A 2 36.66 -37.50 29.08
N LEU A 3 36.95 -36.21 28.87
CA LEU A 3 36.06 -35.11 29.23
C LEU A 3 35.16 -34.81 28.04
N LEU A 4 33.88 -35.19 28.14
CA LEU A 4 32.81 -34.79 27.22
C LEU A 4 32.32 -33.41 27.64
N PHE A 5 32.62 -32.38 26.84
CA PHE A 5 31.99 -31.07 26.96
C PHE A 5 30.64 -31.10 26.23
N SER A 6 29.55 -31.15 26.99
CA SER A 6 28.20 -30.92 26.48
C SER A 6 27.96 -29.42 26.36
N MET A 7 27.83 -28.91 25.13
CA MET A 7 27.32 -27.55 24.90
C MET A 7 25.79 -27.55 25.00
N PRO A 8 25.17 -26.62 25.74
CA PRO A 8 23.74 -26.43 25.69
C PRO A 8 23.39 -25.76 24.36
N SER A 9 22.63 -26.48 23.54
CA SER A 9 22.02 -25.97 22.31
C SER A 9 20.90 -25.00 22.69
N SER A 10 21.21 -23.70 22.73
CA SER A 10 20.18 -22.67 22.89
C SER A 10 19.35 -22.58 21.61
N ALA A 11 18.19 -23.22 21.62
CA ALA A 11 17.15 -23.00 20.62
C ALA A 11 16.68 -21.54 20.73
N ALA A 12 17.05 -20.71 19.75
CA ALA A 12 16.51 -19.38 19.61
C ALA A 12 15.03 -19.50 19.22
N THR A 13 14.15 -19.20 20.18
CA THR A 13 12.72 -19.06 19.96
C THR A 13 12.50 -17.88 19.01
N THR A 14 12.17 -18.16 17.75
CA THR A 14 11.67 -17.18 16.80
C THR A 14 10.31 -16.69 17.28
N ALA A 15 10.31 -15.64 18.10
CA ALA A 15 9.10 -14.89 18.39
C ALA A 15 8.51 -14.45 17.05
N ALA A 16 7.31 -14.92 16.73
CA ALA A 16 6.54 -14.41 15.62
C ALA A 16 6.18 -12.95 15.96
N ILE A 17 7.03 -12.03 15.52
CA ILE A 17 6.76 -10.59 15.58
C ILE A 17 5.56 -10.38 14.66
N SER A 18 4.36 -10.32 15.23
CA SER A 18 3.21 -9.72 14.56
C SER A 18 3.65 -8.31 14.17
N PRO A 19 3.52 -7.90 12.89
CA PRO A 19 3.91 -6.56 12.49
C PRO A 19 3.15 -5.55 13.37
N GLU A 20 3.88 -4.62 14.00
CA GLU A 20 3.25 -3.47 14.65
C GLU A 20 2.49 -2.67 13.60
N PRO A 21 1.28 -2.14 13.89
CA PRO A 21 0.50 -1.38 12.92
C PRO A 21 1.33 -0.30 12.22
N GLY A 22 1.10 -0.09 10.93
CA GLY A 22 1.74 0.96 10.16
C GLY A 22 1.31 2.33 10.70
N ASN A 23 2.27 3.10 11.24
CA ASN A 23 2.02 4.39 11.89
C ASN A 23 2.72 5.57 11.19
N TYR A 24 3.29 5.36 10.00
CA TYR A 24 3.93 6.43 9.25
C TYR A 24 2.88 7.24 8.47
N CYS A 25 2.23 8.17 9.17
CA CYS A 25 1.11 8.91 8.62
C CYS A 25 1.49 10.20 7.89
N PRO A 26 0.83 10.54 6.76
CA PRO A 26 1.18 11.72 5.99
C PRO A 26 1.02 13.01 6.79
N SER A 27 1.83 14.01 6.44
CA SER A 27 1.71 15.35 7.03
C SER A 27 0.38 16.01 6.66
N ARG A 28 -0.03 17.01 7.46
CA ARG A 28 -1.27 17.78 7.26
C ARG A 28 -1.48 18.25 5.83
N ASN A 29 -0.45 18.78 5.17
CA ASN A 29 -0.56 19.26 3.78
C ASN A 29 -0.88 18.14 2.80
N ILE A 30 -0.29 16.94 3.00
CA ILE A 30 -0.59 15.77 2.18
C ILE A 30 -2.00 15.26 2.45
N LEU A 31 -2.46 15.27 3.71
CA LEU A 31 -3.82 14.90 4.07
C LEU A 31 -4.87 15.84 3.46
N LEU A 32 -4.62 17.15 3.43
CA LEU A 32 -5.52 18.12 2.79
C LEU A 32 -5.66 17.88 1.27
N ILE A 33 -4.55 17.66 0.58
CA ILE A 33 -4.56 17.32 -0.86
C ILE A 33 -5.32 16.01 -1.08
N SER A 34 -5.06 15.00 -0.24
CA SER A 34 -5.74 13.71 -0.34
C SER A 34 -7.24 13.84 -0.08
N ALA A 35 -7.67 14.71 0.85
CA ALA A 35 -9.07 14.97 1.14
C ALA A 35 -9.80 15.61 -0.06
N GLU A 36 -9.15 16.54 -0.76
CA GLU A 36 -9.68 17.15 -1.98
C GLU A 36 -9.88 16.09 -3.08
N GLU A 37 -8.87 15.25 -3.31
CA GLU A 37 -8.91 14.17 -4.30
C GLU A 37 -9.98 13.12 -3.96
N LEU A 38 -10.08 12.73 -2.68
CA LEU A 38 -11.10 11.80 -2.21
C LEU A 38 -12.52 12.37 -2.37
N SER A 39 -12.70 13.66 -2.10
CA SER A 39 -13.98 14.35 -2.29
C SER A 39 -14.38 14.40 -3.77
N ALA A 40 -13.41 14.69 -4.65
CA ALA A 40 -13.63 14.68 -6.10
C ALA A 40 -13.96 13.26 -6.62
N SER A 41 -13.23 12.24 -6.16
CA SER A 41 -13.50 10.84 -6.49
C SER A 41 -14.91 10.42 -6.04
N LEU A 42 -15.30 10.77 -4.81
CA LEU A 42 -16.64 10.50 -4.27
C LEU A 42 -17.75 11.12 -5.15
N GLY A 43 -17.60 12.38 -5.56
CA GLY A 43 -18.55 13.05 -6.44
C GLY A 43 -18.71 12.35 -7.80
N LEU A 44 -17.61 11.84 -8.36
CA LEU A 44 -17.62 11.07 -9.59
C LEU A 44 -18.27 9.68 -9.42
N VAL A 45 -18.04 8.99 -8.29
CA VAL A 45 -18.71 7.71 -7.98
C VAL A 45 -20.22 7.91 -7.86
N MET A 46 -20.66 8.96 -7.16
CA MET A 46 -22.10 9.30 -7.05
C MET A 46 -22.71 9.63 -8.42
N SER A 47 -22.00 10.40 -9.25
CA SER A 47 -22.43 10.72 -10.62
C SER A 47 -22.49 9.47 -11.51
N SER A 48 -21.53 8.56 -11.36
CA SER A 48 -21.51 7.28 -12.05
C SER A 48 -22.73 6.43 -11.68
N ARG A 49 -23.07 6.35 -10.39
CA ARG A 49 -24.26 5.63 -9.91
C ARG A 49 -25.54 6.23 -10.49
N ALA A 50 -25.66 7.55 -10.53
CA ALA A 50 -26.81 8.25 -11.11
C ALA A 50 -26.97 7.95 -12.61
N ALA A 51 -25.88 8.03 -13.39
CA ALA A 51 -25.89 7.70 -14.81
C ALA A 51 -26.33 6.24 -15.06
N LEU A 52 -25.94 5.31 -14.19
CA LEU A 52 -26.37 3.92 -14.30
C LEU A 52 -27.88 3.75 -14.05
N VAL A 53 -28.45 4.52 -13.10
CA VAL A 53 -29.91 4.56 -12.86
C VAL A 53 -30.65 5.11 -14.10
N ASP A 54 -30.07 6.11 -14.75
CA ASP A 54 -30.58 6.70 -15.99
C ASP A 54 -30.33 5.84 -17.24
N LYS A 55 -29.77 4.63 -17.07
CA LYS A 55 -29.41 3.69 -18.14
C LYS A 55 -28.34 4.23 -19.11
N ASP A 56 -27.59 5.25 -18.72
CA ASP A 56 -26.41 5.73 -19.43
C ASP A 56 -25.14 5.04 -18.93
N GLN A 57 -24.97 3.80 -19.36
CA GLN A 57 -23.83 2.96 -18.98
C GLN A 57 -22.49 3.54 -19.43
N LYS A 58 -22.44 4.19 -20.60
CA LYS A 58 -21.20 4.79 -21.12
C LYS A 58 -20.71 5.89 -20.19
N THR A 59 -21.61 6.77 -19.76
CA THR A 59 -21.28 7.82 -18.78
C THR A 59 -20.95 7.21 -17.42
N ALA A 60 -21.69 6.19 -16.97
CA ALA A 60 -21.40 5.51 -15.70
C ALA A 60 -19.97 4.96 -15.65
N ILE A 61 -19.55 4.23 -16.69
CA ILE A 61 -18.20 3.67 -16.82
C ILE A 61 -17.15 4.79 -16.87
N SER A 62 -17.36 5.83 -17.70
CA SER A 62 -16.40 6.94 -17.84
C SER A 62 -16.20 7.70 -16.52
N LYS A 63 -17.28 7.94 -15.77
CA LYS A 63 -17.21 8.59 -14.46
C LYS A 63 -16.53 7.71 -13.42
N LEU A 64 -16.82 6.42 -13.40
CA LEU A 64 -16.18 5.48 -12.47
C LEU A 64 -14.68 5.31 -12.76
N ALA A 65 -14.28 5.25 -14.03
CA ALA A 65 -12.88 5.22 -14.41
C ALA A 65 -12.14 6.49 -13.95
N SER A 66 -12.73 7.66 -14.18
CA SER A 66 -12.19 8.93 -13.68
C SER A 66 -12.06 8.95 -12.15
N ALA A 67 -13.07 8.44 -11.44
CA ALA A 67 -13.03 8.31 -9.98
C ALA A 67 -11.88 7.42 -9.51
N GLY A 68 -11.68 6.28 -10.19
CA GLY A 68 -10.59 5.33 -9.92
C GLY A 68 -9.20 5.92 -10.15
N THR A 69 -9.03 6.78 -11.16
CA THR A 69 -7.77 7.50 -11.40
C THR A 69 -7.46 8.47 -10.27
N ILE A 70 -8.44 9.28 -9.85
CA ILE A 70 -8.26 10.25 -8.75
C ILE A 70 -8.03 9.53 -7.42
N LEU A 71 -8.73 8.42 -7.18
CA LEU A 71 -8.54 7.61 -5.97
C LEU A 71 -7.11 7.04 -5.88
N ARG A 72 -6.56 6.53 -6.99
CA ARG A 72 -5.16 6.07 -7.04
C ARG A 72 -4.18 7.21 -6.85
N LEU A 73 -4.50 8.40 -7.35
CA LEU A 73 -3.69 9.59 -7.11
C LEU A 73 -3.62 9.90 -5.62
N ALA A 74 -4.76 9.93 -4.92
CA ALA A 74 -4.83 10.11 -3.47
C ALA A 74 -4.01 9.04 -2.72
N ALA A 75 -4.12 7.77 -3.11
CA ALA A 75 -3.36 6.67 -2.52
C ALA A 75 -1.85 6.69 -2.81
N SER A 76 -1.40 7.55 -3.72
CA SER A 76 0.02 7.73 -4.06
C SER A 76 0.60 9.04 -3.52
N ARG A 77 -0.14 9.78 -2.69
CA ARG A 77 0.28 11.09 -2.18
C ARG A 77 1.34 10.94 -1.08
N GLY A 78 2.46 11.64 -1.28
CA GLY A 78 3.61 11.61 -0.37
C GLY A 78 4.70 10.64 -0.84
N VAL A 79 5.90 10.79 -0.29
CA VAL A 79 7.04 9.93 -0.64
C VAL A 79 6.84 8.51 -0.08
N ALA A 80 6.35 8.36 1.15
CA ALA A 80 6.18 7.05 1.76
C ALA A 80 5.16 6.20 1.01
N ALA A 81 4.00 6.77 0.65
CA ALA A 81 3.01 6.09 -0.19
C ALA A 81 3.60 5.63 -1.54
N ARG A 82 4.42 6.46 -2.20
CA ARG A 82 5.10 6.07 -3.45
C ARG A 82 6.17 5.00 -3.24
N THR A 83 6.84 5.04 -2.10
CA THR A 83 7.84 4.02 -1.71
C THR A 83 7.14 2.68 -1.48
N ILE A 84 6.00 2.66 -0.80
CA ILE A 84 5.14 1.48 -0.65
C ILE A 84 4.72 0.93 -2.01
N LEU A 85 4.23 1.78 -2.91
CA LEU A 85 3.84 1.36 -4.26
C LEU A 85 5.02 0.78 -5.06
N LEU A 86 6.23 1.33 -4.90
CA LEU A 86 7.43 0.80 -5.51
C LEU A 86 7.80 -0.57 -4.92
N ILE A 87 7.73 -0.74 -3.60
CA ILE A 87 7.95 -2.05 -2.95
C ILE A 87 6.93 -3.07 -3.46
N ASP A 88 5.65 -2.70 -3.55
CA ASP A 88 4.61 -3.58 -4.09
C ASP A 88 4.89 -3.97 -5.55
N ALA A 89 5.33 -3.02 -6.38
CA ALA A 89 5.70 -3.28 -7.76
C ALA A 89 6.94 -4.21 -7.86
N ILE A 90 7.94 -4.03 -7.00
CA ILE A 90 9.12 -4.90 -6.91
C ILE A 90 8.72 -6.32 -6.51
N ILE A 91 7.84 -6.46 -5.52
CA ILE A 91 7.34 -7.78 -5.10
C ILE A 91 6.58 -8.46 -6.24
N GLN A 92 5.77 -7.70 -6.99
CA GLN A 92 4.98 -8.22 -8.11
C GLN A 92 5.80 -8.51 -9.38
N SER A 93 6.94 -7.84 -9.57
CA SER A 93 7.81 -8.05 -10.74
C SER A 93 8.63 -9.34 -10.68
N ARG A 94 8.56 -10.09 -9.57
CA ARG A 94 9.24 -11.38 -9.44
C ARG A 94 8.76 -12.35 -10.51
N THR A 95 9.57 -12.52 -11.55
CA THR A 95 9.37 -13.55 -12.58
C THR A 95 10.32 -14.73 -12.33
N GLY A 96 9.77 -15.86 -11.88
CA GLY A 96 10.57 -17.07 -11.65
C GLY A 96 11.40 -17.04 -10.36
N GLY A 97 12.56 -17.71 -10.39
CA GLY A 97 13.44 -17.91 -9.23
C GLY A 97 14.59 -16.91 -9.10
N ASP A 98 14.78 -16.02 -10.09
CA ASP A 98 15.87 -15.03 -10.12
C ASP A 98 15.40 -13.66 -9.61
N TYR A 99 16.26 -12.99 -8.84
CA TYR A 99 16.03 -11.67 -8.26
C TYR A 99 16.63 -10.52 -9.08
N ALA A 100 17.34 -10.78 -10.19
CA ALA A 100 18.00 -9.75 -10.99
C ALA A 100 17.08 -8.58 -11.39
N GLN A 101 15.84 -8.87 -11.78
CA GLN A 101 14.86 -7.82 -12.14
C GLN A 101 14.40 -7.00 -10.93
N MET A 102 14.32 -7.62 -9.76
CA MET A 102 13.94 -6.94 -8.52
C MET A 102 15.07 -6.02 -8.06
N LEU A 103 16.30 -6.54 -8.04
CA LEU A 103 17.52 -5.82 -7.65
C LEU A 103 17.74 -4.53 -8.46
N ALA A 104 17.36 -4.52 -9.74
CA ALA A 104 17.47 -3.34 -10.59
C ALA A 104 16.74 -2.09 -10.05
N TRP A 105 15.75 -2.27 -9.17
CA TRP A 105 14.95 -1.18 -8.58
C TRP A 105 15.44 -0.71 -7.21
N PHE A 106 16.35 -1.43 -6.55
CA PHE A 106 16.80 -1.09 -5.19
C PHE A 106 17.49 0.28 -5.09
N PRO A 107 18.32 0.73 -6.06
CA PRO A 107 18.88 2.08 -6.01
C PRO A 107 17.81 3.19 -6.01
N LEU A 108 16.70 2.98 -6.73
CA LEU A 108 15.57 3.92 -6.72
C LEU A 108 14.85 3.89 -5.37
N LEU A 109 14.67 2.69 -4.79
CA LEU A 109 14.02 2.51 -3.50
C LEU A 109 14.79 3.22 -2.37
N GLN A 110 16.11 3.03 -2.33
CA GLN A 110 17.01 3.72 -1.39
C GLN A 110 16.94 5.24 -1.57
N THR A 111 16.94 5.73 -2.83
CA THR A 111 16.83 7.16 -3.11
C THR A 111 15.53 7.77 -2.56
N TYR A 112 14.42 7.04 -2.62
CA TYR A 112 13.15 7.53 -2.09
C TYR A 112 13.15 7.60 -0.56
N LEU A 113 13.72 6.60 0.12
CA LEU A 113 13.85 6.59 1.57
C LEU A 113 14.65 7.79 2.09
N LEU A 114 15.72 8.18 1.40
CA LEU A 114 16.55 9.35 1.77
C LEU A 114 15.77 10.69 1.76
N THR A 115 14.62 10.75 1.09
CA THR A 115 13.78 11.95 1.06
C THR A 115 12.72 11.99 2.16
N LEU A 116 12.58 10.92 2.93
CA LEU A 116 11.71 10.88 4.10
C LEU A 116 12.41 11.50 5.32
N PRO A 117 11.66 12.15 6.23
CA PRO A 117 12.13 12.50 7.56
C PRO A 117 12.87 11.33 8.24
N ASN A 118 13.99 11.64 8.87
CA ASN A 118 14.77 10.66 9.62
C ASN A 118 14.05 10.31 10.93
N GLU A 119 13.28 9.22 10.88
CA GLU A 119 12.50 8.69 12.00
C GLU A 119 12.81 7.19 12.16
N THR A 120 12.60 6.66 13.36
CA THR A 120 12.91 5.24 13.67
C THR A 120 12.21 4.27 12.72
N THR A 121 10.98 4.56 12.30
CA THR A 121 10.20 3.75 11.35
C THR A 121 10.83 3.73 9.96
N VAL A 122 11.32 4.87 9.48
CA VAL A 122 12.01 5.00 8.18
C VAL A 122 13.36 4.29 8.22
N SER A 123 14.15 4.49 9.28
CA SER A 123 15.42 3.77 9.45
C SER A 123 15.22 2.26 9.52
N THR A 124 14.17 1.79 10.21
CA THR A 124 13.85 0.35 10.26
C THR A 124 13.42 -0.17 8.90
N ALA A 125 12.66 0.60 8.12
CA ALA A 125 12.29 0.23 6.76
C ALA A 125 13.53 0.13 5.85
N ASP A 126 14.47 1.06 5.97
CA ASP A 126 15.74 1.07 5.25
C ASP A 126 16.59 -0.16 5.57
N ASP A 127 16.77 -0.48 6.85
CA ASP A 127 17.49 -1.69 7.30
C ASP A 127 16.85 -2.98 6.74
N LEU A 128 15.52 -3.06 6.75
CA LEU A 128 14.79 -4.20 6.19
C LEU A 128 14.98 -4.32 4.68
N ILE A 129 15.06 -3.19 3.98
CA ILE A 129 15.29 -3.14 2.53
C ILE A 129 16.73 -3.54 2.21
N GLY A 130 17.73 -3.00 2.91
CA GLY A 130 19.13 -3.40 2.75
C GLY A 130 19.32 -4.90 2.93
N ARG A 131 18.77 -5.46 4.01
CA ARG A 131 18.83 -6.92 4.23
C ARG A 131 18.09 -7.74 3.18
N ALA A 132 17.00 -7.21 2.62
CA ALA A 132 16.33 -7.86 1.48
C ALA A 132 17.23 -7.89 0.25
N GLU A 133 18.00 -6.82 0.03
CA GLU A 133 19.00 -6.73 -1.04
C GLU A 133 20.10 -7.76 -0.86
N ASP A 134 20.68 -7.84 0.34
CA ASP A 134 21.77 -8.77 0.68
C ASP A 134 21.35 -10.23 0.46
N ILE A 135 20.13 -10.60 0.85
CA ILE A 135 19.58 -11.93 0.57
C ILE A 135 19.43 -12.17 -0.94
N MET A 136 18.96 -11.19 -1.70
CA MET A 136 18.79 -11.32 -3.16
C MET A 136 20.13 -11.41 -3.90
N GLN A 137 21.18 -10.79 -3.36
CA GLN A 137 22.55 -10.87 -3.88
C GLN A 137 23.28 -12.17 -3.47
N GLY A 138 22.70 -12.95 -2.56
CA GLY A 138 23.26 -14.22 -2.07
C GLY A 138 24.25 -14.05 -0.91
N GLU A 139 24.27 -12.88 -0.26
CA GLU A 139 25.14 -12.55 0.86
C GLU A 139 24.55 -13.03 2.20
N GLU A 140 23.22 -13.07 2.30
CA GLU A 140 22.48 -13.58 3.46
C GLU A 140 21.47 -14.68 3.08
N GLY A 141 21.01 -15.45 4.08
CA GLY A 141 19.95 -16.44 3.91
C GLY A 141 18.58 -15.94 4.39
N GLY A 142 17.50 -16.28 3.69
CA GLY A 142 16.13 -15.99 4.12
C GLY A 142 15.16 -15.78 2.97
N ASP A 143 13.96 -15.27 3.28
CA ASP A 143 12.98 -14.83 2.28
C ASP A 143 12.99 -13.30 2.18
N PRO A 144 13.56 -12.72 1.10
CA PRO A 144 13.64 -11.28 0.96
C PRO A 144 12.25 -10.64 0.81
N LEU A 145 11.23 -11.38 0.35
CA LEU A 145 9.87 -10.86 0.23
C LEU A 145 9.22 -10.62 1.60
N VAL A 146 9.58 -11.40 2.62
CA VAL A 146 9.11 -11.17 3.99
C VAL A 146 9.67 -9.84 4.52
N LEU A 147 10.93 -9.54 4.22
CA LEU A 147 11.56 -8.28 4.64
C LEU A 147 10.95 -7.08 3.90
N LEU A 148 10.77 -7.18 2.58
CA LEU A 148 10.12 -6.12 1.80
C LEU A 148 8.67 -5.85 2.28
N LYS A 149 7.90 -6.89 2.59
CA LYS A 149 6.54 -6.72 3.16
C LYS A 149 6.55 -6.03 4.52
N LYS A 150 7.55 -6.31 5.36
CA LYS A 150 7.72 -5.62 6.64
C LYS A 150 8.12 -4.16 6.44
N ALA A 151 9.08 -3.88 5.55
CA ALA A 151 9.48 -2.51 5.23
C ALA A 151 8.29 -1.67 4.72
N ARG A 152 7.50 -2.26 3.82
CA ARG A 152 6.23 -1.68 3.36
C ARG A 152 5.30 -1.32 4.51
N HIS A 153 5.13 -2.23 5.49
CA HIS A 153 4.26 -1.99 6.63
C HIS A 153 4.79 -0.89 7.56
N MET A 154 6.11 -0.79 7.76
CA MET A 154 6.72 0.30 8.53
C MET A 154 6.44 1.69 7.94
N LEU A 155 6.30 1.77 6.61
CA LEU A 155 6.03 3.00 5.89
C LEU A 155 4.52 3.30 5.72
N ALA A 156 3.65 2.40 6.17
CA ALA A 156 2.20 2.52 5.98
C ALA A 156 1.57 3.39 7.07
N CYS A 157 0.44 3.99 6.72
CA CYS A 157 -0.49 4.63 7.64
C CYS A 157 -1.80 3.84 7.61
N ASP A 158 -1.93 2.83 8.46
CA ASP A 158 -3.04 1.86 8.36
C ASP A 158 -4.42 2.53 8.42
N GLY A 159 -4.56 3.61 9.20
CA GLY A 159 -5.81 4.37 9.29
C GLY A 159 -6.26 5.02 7.98
N LEU A 160 -5.33 5.28 7.05
CA LEU A 160 -5.59 5.84 5.72
C LEU A 160 -5.45 4.80 4.60
N ASP A 161 -4.39 4.00 4.64
CA ASP A 161 -4.02 3.10 3.55
C ASP A 161 -4.99 1.92 3.42
N ILE A 162 -5.50 1.39 4.53
CA ILE A 162 -6.49 0.30 4.51
C ILE A 162 -7.77 0.74 3.80
N PRO A 163 -8.47 1.83 4.21
CA PRO A 163 -9.69 2.23 3.52
C PRO A 163 -9.46 2.66 2.07
N LEU A 164 -8.27 3.18 1.73
CA LEU A 164 -7.90 3.47 0.34
C LEU A 164 -7.77 2.20 -0.51
N GLN A 165 -7.10 1.17 0.00
CA GLN A 165 -6.94 -0.11 -0.70
C GLN A 165 -8.31 -0.80 -0.88
N GLU A 166 -9.16 -0.77 0.14
CA GLU A 166 -10.53 -1.29 0.06
C GLU A 166 -11.35 -0.53 -0.99
N ALA A 167 -11.23 0.80 -1.06
CA ALA A 167 -11.88 1.60 -2.08
C ALA A 167 -11.38 1.27 -3.49
N ILE A 168 -10.06 1.13 -3.69
CA ILE A 168 -9.48 0.77 -5.00
C ILE A 168 -9.98 -0.60 -5.46
N GLN A 169 -9.95 -1.58 -4.56
CA GLN A 169 -10.43 -2.94 -4.86
C GLN A 169 -11.93 -2.97 -5.18
N ALA A 170 -12.73 -2.21 -4.43
CA ALA A 170 -14.16 -2.07 -4.71
C ALA A 170 -14.43 -1.39 -6.07
N GLN A 171 -13.65 -0.36 -6.41
CA GLN A 171 -13.74 0.32 -7.70
C GLN A 171 -13.39 -0.61 -8.87
N ASP A 172 -12.32 -1.40 -8.75
CA ASP A 172 -11.91 -2.37 -9.78
C ASP A 172 -12.94 -3.48 -9.98
N ASN A 173 -13.51 -3.98 -8.87
CA ASN A 173 -14.57 -4.98 -8.94
C ASN A 173 -15.83 -4.42 -9.60
N LEU A 174 -16.21 -3.18 -9.26
CA LEU A 174 -17.36 -2.51 -9.85
C LEU A 174 -17.16 -2.24 -11.35
N MET A 175 -15.96 -1.81 -11.78
CA MET A 175 -15.65 -1.67 -13.21
C MET A 175 -15.85 -2.99 -13.97
N LYS A 176 -15.31 -4.10 -13.46
CA LYS A 176 -15.49 -5.43 -14.07
C LYS A 176 -16.97 -5.84 -14.16
N GLN A 177 -17.77 -5.53 -13.13
CA GLN A 177 -19.20 -5.85 -13.10
C GLN A 177 -20.01 -5.01 -14.11
N LEU A 178 -19.68 -3.72 -14.24
CA LEU A 178 -20.29 -2.83 -15.23
C LEU A 178 -19.96 -3.23 -16.66
N ASP A 179 -18.74 -3.70 -16.92
CA ASP A 179 -18.36 -4.26 -18.22
C ASP A 179 -19.15 -5.55 -18.52
N GLN A 180 -19.56 -6.29 -17.49
CA GLN A 180 -20.30 -7.55 -17.57
C GLN A 180 -21.84 -7.40 -17.45
N ASN A 181 -22.38 -6.17 -17.41
CA ASN A 181 -23.83 -5.90 -17.26
C ASN A 181 -24.49 -6.49 -15.99
N THR A 182 -23.74 -6.66 -14.89
CA THR A 182 -24.29 -7.16 -13.61
C THR A 182 -24.68 -6.02 -12.65
N LYS A 183 -25.69 -6.25 -11.78
CA LYS A 183 -26.41 -5.19 -11.03
C LYS A 183 -25.60 -4.50 -9.91
N SER A 184 -26.02 -3.26 -9.67
CA SER A 184 -25.42 -2.10 -8.95
C SER A 184 -25.14 -2.17 -7.44
N GLY A 185 -25.16 -3.34 -6.80
CA GLY A 185 -24.93 -3.45 -5.34
C GLY A 185 -23.50 -3.09 -4.88
N ALA A 186 -22.53 -3.09 -5.78
CA ALA A 186 -21.12 -2.87 -5.46
C ALA A 186 -20.73 -1.38 -5.27
N TYR A 187 -21.63 -0.43 -5.51
CA TYR A 187 -21.36 0.99 -5.22
C TYR A 187 -21.27 1.27 -3.72
N ASP A 188 -22.04 0.59 -2.89
CA ASP A 188 -22.12 0.91 -1.45
C ASP A 188 -20.78 0.60 -0.74
N THR A 189 -20.13 -0.52 -1.08
CA THR A 189 -18.78 -0.86 -0.57
C THR A 189 -17.73 0.20 -0.94
N LEU A 190 -17.78 0.70 -2.18
CA LEU A 190 -16.88 1.75 -2.65
C LEU A 190 -17.13 3.06 -1.90
N LEU A 191 -18.40 3.46 -1.78
CA LEU A 191 -18.80 4.70 -1.10
C LEU A 191 -18.41 4.67 0.38
N ASP A 192 -18.62 3.55 1.07
CA ASP A 192 -18.28 3.44 2.49
C ASP A 192 -16.77 3.45 2.75
N SER A 193 -15.98 2.85 1.86
CA SER A 193 -14.52 2.88 1.94
C SER A 193 -13.96 4.28 1.66
N LEU A 194 -14.49 4.98 0.64
CA LEU A 194 -14.17 6.38 0.36
C LEU A 194 -14.52 7.31 1.53
N ARG A 195 -15.69 7.11 2.16
CA ARG A 195 -16.10 7.89 3.33
C ARG A 195 -15.16 7.69 4.52
N ARG A 196 -14.73 6.45 4.79
CA ARG A 196 -13.75 6.17 5.86
C ARG A 196 -12.40 6.81 5.59
N ALA A 197 -11.88 6.71 4.37
CA ALA A 197 -10.64 7.39 3.98
C ALA A 197 -10.78 8.93 4.13
N LEU A 198 -11.89 9.49 3.64
CA LEU A 198 -12.15 10.93 3.75
C LEU A 198 -12.26 11.38 5.21
N ALA A 199 -13.01 10.66 6.04
CA ALA A 199 -13.14 10.95 7.47
C ALA A 199 -11.77 10.94 8.18
N TYR A 200 -10.90 9.99 7.84
CA TYR A 200 -9.53 9.97 8.36
C TYR A 200 -8.74 11.21 7.93
N THR A 201 -8.75 11.54 6.63
CA THR A 201 -7.99 12.70 6.10
C THR A 201 -8.46 14.02 6.72
N VAL A 202 -9.77 14.26 6.80
CA VAL A 202 -10.34 15.47 7.39
C VAL A 202 -10.01 15.53 8.88
N GLY A 203 -10.34 14.48 9.65
CA GLY A 203 -10.17 14.48 11.10
C GLY A 203 -8.71 14.54 11.59
N ASN A 204 -7.73 14.16 10.75
CA ASN A 204 -6.30 14.29 11.06
C ASN A 204 -5.64 15.49 10.37
N SER A 205 -6.35 16.19 9.48
CA SER A 205 -5.89 17.47 8.91
C SER A 205 -6.27 18.69 9.74
N GLU A 206 -7.16 18.53 10.72
CA GLU A 206 -7.60 19.58 11.65
C GLU A 206 -6.76 19.68 12.93
N LYS A 207 -5.96 18.64 13.22
CA LYS A 207 -5.01 18.59 14.34
C LYS A 207 -3.67 19.19 13.95
#